data_AF-A0A6P0IDB1-F1
#
_entry.id   AF-A0A6P0IDB1-F1
#
_cell.length_a   1.000
_cell.length_b   1.000
_cell.length_c   1.000
_cell.angle_alpha   90.00
_cell.angle_beta   90.00
_cell.angle_gamma   90.00
#
_symmetry.space_group_name_H-M   'P 1'
#
loop_
_entity.id
_entity.type
_entity.pdbx_description
1 polymer ?
#
loop_
_entity_poly.entity_id
_entity_poly.type
_entity_poly.pdbx_seq_one_letter_code
_entity_poly.pdbx_strand_id
1 'polypeptide(L)' 'MFDSGIDCEILNIGSDKWKKGKFRVKINVEFYIEAEEIDKIFNNENSEYIEPESPLADLRQKFHEEN' A
#
# COMPACT_ATOMS: atom_id res chain seq x y z
N MET A 1 -8.61 -9.30 -14.45
CA MET A 1 -8.65 -9.28 -15.93
C MET A 1 -7.46 -9.99 -16.59
N PHE A 2 -6.33 -10.23 -15.90
CA PHE A 2 -5.14 -10.87 -16.49
C PHE A 2 -4.86 -12.32 -16.07
N ASP A 3 -5.67 -12.93 -15.19
CA ASP A 3 -5.36 -14.25 -14.62
C ASP A 3 -5.64 -15.44 -15.54
N SER A 4 -6.64 -15.34 -16.43
CA SER A 4 -7.10 -16.47 -17.26
C SER A 4 -6.30 -16.66 -18.56
N GLY A 5 -5.38 -15.72 -18.86
CA GLY A 5 -4.69 -15.64 -20.16
C GLY A 5 -5.63 -15.31 -21.33
N ILE A 6 -5.06 -15.09 -22.51
CA ILE A 6 -5.78 -14.86 -23.77
C ILE A 6 -5.51 -16.06 -24.68
N ASP A 7 -6.57 -16.67 -25.23
CA ASP A 7 -6.42 -17.75 -26.20
C ASP A 7 -5.70 -17.25 -27.46
N CYS A 8 -4.70 -18.01 -27.91
CA CYS A 8 -3.89 -17.66 -29.07
C CYS A 8 -3.39 -18.92 -29.80
N GLU A 9 -2.76 -18.70 -30.95
CA GLU A 9 -2.00 -19.74 -31.64
C GLU A 9 -0.51 -19.45 -31.52
N ILE A 10 0.28 -20.48 -31.26
CA ILE A 10 1.74 -20.42 -31.08
C ILE A 10 2.39 -21.19 -32.22
N LEU A 11 3.31 -20.53 -32.93
CA LEU A 11 4.18 -21.14 -33.92
C LEU A 11 5.59 -21.25 -33.33
N ASN A 12 6.03 -22.48 -33.12
CA ASN A 12 7.41 -22.74 -32.69
C ASN A 12 8.36 -22.64 -33.89
N ILE A 13 9.55 -22.08 -33.67
CA ILE A 13 10.60 -22.03 -34.70
C ILE A 13 10.92 -23.45 -35.16
N GLY A 14 10.94 -23.67 -36.47
CA GLY A 14 11.16 -24.99 -37.08
C GLY A 14 9.92 -25.90 -37.07
N SER A 15 8.75 -25.39 -36.70
CA SER A 15 7.49 -26.12 -36.79
C SER A 15 6.66 -25.64 -37.98
N ASP A 16 6.10 -26.57 -38.73
CA ASP A 16 5.28 -26.27 -39.91
C ASP A 16 3.80 -26.00 -39.57
N LYS A 17 3.44 -26.05 -38.28
CA LYS A 17 2.04 -25.98 -37.82
C LYS A 17 1.88 -25.11 -36.58
N TRP A 18 0.80 -24.32 -36.61
CA TRP A 18 0.30 -23.58 -35.46
C TRP A 18 -0.33 -24.50 -34.43
N LYS A 19 -0.17 -24.17 -33.15
CA LYS A 19 -0.76 -24.90 -32.03
C LYS A 19 -1.58 -23.96 -31.17
N LYS A 20 -2.76 -24.39 -30.73
CA LYS A 20 -3.57 -23.63 -29.78
C LYS A 20 -2.82 -23.52 -28.44
N GLY A 21 -2.82 -22.34 -27.88
CA GLY A 21 -2.20 -22.03 -26.60
C GLY A 21 -2.88 -20.86 -25.91
N LYS A 22 -2.30 -20.43 -24.79
CA LYS A 22 -2.72 -19.23 -24.06
C LYS A 22 -1.54 -18.33 -23.80
N PHE A 23 -1.70 -17.06 -24.13
CA PHE A 23 -0.75 -16.03 -23.76
C PHE A 23 -1.10 -15.49 -22.37
N ARG A 24 -0.14 -15.56 -21.43
CA ARG A 24 -0.31 -15.04 -20.07
C ARG A 24 0.85 -14.10 -19.75
N VAL A 25 0.53 -12.91 -19.25
CA VAL A 25 1.49 -11.95 -18.74
C VAL A 25 1.34 -11.87 -17.22
N LYS A 26 2.45 -12.00 -16.50
CA LYS A 26 2.51 -11.80 -15.05
C LYS A 26 3.31 -10.52 -14.80
N ILE A 27 2.64 -9.50 -14.26
CA ILE A 27 3.27 -8.24 -13.85
C ILE A 27 3.26 -8.24 -12.33
N ASN A 28 4.44 -8.11 -11.71
CA ASN A 28 4.56 -7.88 -10.28
C ASN A 28 4.86 -6.39 -10.08
N VAL A 29 4.10 -5.74 -9.21
CA VAL A 29 4.34 -4.36 -8.79
C VAL A 29 4.65 -4.41 -7.30
N GLU A 30 5.80 -3.89 -6.93
CA GLU A 30 6.19 -3.69 -5.54
C GLU A 30 6.26 -2.20 -5.26
N PHE A 31 5.71 -1.81 -4.12
CA PHE A 31 5.80 -0.45 -3.60
C PHE A 31 6.74 -0.48 -2.41
N TYR A 32 7.71 0.41 -2.41
CA TYR A 32 8.53 0.69 -1.25
C TYR A 32 8.47 2.19 -0.97
N ILE A 33 8.52 2.54 0.31
CA ILE A 33 8.64 3.92 0.76
C ILE A 33 10.13 4.18 0.92
N GLU A 34 10.64 5.25 0.33
CA GLU A 34 12.04 5.62 0.50
C GLU A 34 12.32 5.97 1.96
N ALA A 35 13.49 5.58 2.47
CA ALA A 35 13.84 5.79 3.88
C ALA A 35 13.72 7.26 4.32
N GLU A 36 14.05 8.20 3.43
CA GLU A 36 13.89 9.64 3.67
C GLU A 36 12.42 10.08 3.83
N GLU A 37 11.50 9.42 3.13
CA GLU A 37 10.05 9.65 3.28
C GLU A 37 9.53 9.02 4.58
N ILE A 38 10.11 7.89 5.01
CA ILE A 38 9.85 7.30 6.32
C ILE A 38 10.26 8.28 7.43
N ASP A 39 11.46 8.84 7.34
CA ASP A 39 11.95 9.84 8.28
C ASP A 39 11.05 11.09 8.30
N LYS A 40 10.50 11.53 7.17
CA LYS A 40 9.53 12.64 7.16
C LYS A 40 8.21 12.29 7.86
N ILE A 41 7.75 11.03 7.82
CA ILE A 41 6.54 10.59 8.53
C ILE A 41 6.81 10.54 10.04
N PHE A 42 7.95 10.01 10.47
CA PHE A 42 8.30 9.88 11.88
C PHE A 42 8.78 11.19 12.52
N ASN A 43 9.46 12.05 11.76
CA ASN A 43 9.95 13.36 12.20
C ASN A 43 8.98 14.51 11.89
N ASN A 44 7.77 14.22 11.39
CA ASN A 44 6.67 15.19 11.42
C ASN A 44 6.14 15.33 12.85
N GLU A 45 7.00 15.80 13.74
CA GLU A 45 6.67 16.31 15.08
C GLU A 45 5.98 17.69 15.00
N ASN A 46 5.39 18.03 13.84
CA ASN A 46 4.51 19.18 13.66
C ASN A 46 3.11 18.76 13.15
N SER A 47 2.72 17.49 13.29
CA SER A 47 1.30 17.26 13.52
C SER A 47 1.00 17.97 14.85
N GLU A 48 0.36 19.15 14.79
CA GLU A 48 -0.35 19.70 15.93
C GLU A 48 -1.06 18.51 16.58
N TYR A 49 -0.55 18.11 17.75
CA TYR A 49 -1.18 17.10 18.56
C TYR A 49 -2.48 17.76 19.01
N ILE A 50 -3.52 17.64 18.19
CA ILE A 50 -4.88 17.85 18.64
C ILE A 50 -5.06 16.71 19.63
N GLU A 51 -4.81 16.99 20.91
CA GLU A 51 -5.23 16.11 21.98
C GLU A 51 -6.66 15.73 21.64
N PRO A 52 -6.98 14.45 21.38
CA PRO A 52 -8.37 14.06 21.32
C PRO A 52 -8.93 14.44 22.68
N GLU A 53 -9.99 15.26 22.72
CA GLU A 53 -10.66 15.64 23.98
C GLU A 53 -11.03 14.35 24.72
N SER A 54 -10.12 13.95 25.61
CA SER A 54 -10.15 12.68 26.30
C SER A 54 -11.13 12.85 27.45
N PRO A 55 -11.97 11.86 27.76
CA PRO A 55 -12.85 11.90 28.94
C PRO A 55 -12.08 12.13 30.26
N LEU A 56 -10.76 11.95 30.25
CA LEU A 56 -9.85 12.17 31.38
C LEU A 56 -9.28 13.61 31.44
N ALA A 57 -9.54 14.46 30.45
CA ALA A 57 -9.12 15.86 30.45
C ALA A 57 -9.88 16.65 31.53
N ASP A 58 -11.20 16.48 31.60
CA ASP A 58 -12.08 17.11 32.59
C ASP A 58 -11.69 16.79 34.05
N LEU A 59 -11.18 15.58 34.29
CA LEU A 59 -10.75 15.15 35.63
C LEU A 59 -9.47 15.83 36.09
N ARG A 60 -8.52 16.09 35.18
CA ARG A 60 -7.27 16.80 35.51
C ARG A 60 -7.54 18.24 35.88
N GLN A 61 -8.51 18.88 35.22
CA GLN A 61 -8.92 20.25 35.52
C GLN A 61 -9.51 20.37 36.93
N LYS A 62 -10.42 19.47 37.32
CA LYS A 62 -11.01 19.47 38.67
C LYS A 62 -9.99 19.33 39.79
N PHE A 63 -8.93 18.54 39.58
CA PHE A 63 -7.88 18.36 40.59
C PHE A 63 -7.02 19.61 40.83
N HIS A 64 -6.95 20.55 39.88
CA HIS A 64 -6.20 21.79 40.02
C HIS A 64 -7.04 22.94 40.61
N GLU A 65 -8.37 22.83 40.60
CA GLU A 65 -9.29 23.82 41.17
C GLU A 65 -9.49 23.64 42.70
N GLU A 66 -9.04 22.52 43.28
CA GLU A 66 -9.18 22.20 44.71
C GLU A 66 -7.97 22.61 45.61
N ASN A 67 -7.12 23.53 45.15
CA ASN A 67 -6.03 24.13 45.95
C ASN A 67 -6.09 25.66 45.97
#